data_AF-A0A379S607-F1
#
_entry.id   AF-A0A379S607-F1
#
_cell.length_a   1.000
_cell.length_b   1.000
_cell.length_c   1.000
_cell.angle_alpha   90.00
_cell.angle_beta   90.00
_cell.angle_gamma   90.00
#
_symmetry.space_group_name_H-M   'P 1'
#
loop_
_entity.id
_entity.type
_entity.pdbx_description
1 polymer ?
#
loop_
_entity_poly.entity_id
_entity_poly.type
_entity_poly.pdbx_seq_one_letter_code
_entity_poly.pdbx_strand_id
1 'polypeptide(L)' 'MITSGNCCVWRIKFPSVDLHTEVSAALRVTLPPVLLEQVLANVILNAAQAGATHLWIIAERIENGVSIVLQDNAGGNR' A
#
# COMPACT_ATOMS: atom_id res chain seq x y z
N MET A 1 0.36 -10.90 5.40
CA MET A 1 1.01 -11.31 4.12
C MET A 1 0.03 -10.97 3.02
N ILE A 2 0.30 -9.91 2.25
CA ILE A 2 -0.52 -9.61 1.05
C ILE A 2 -0.15 -10.69 0.05
N THR A 3 -1.03 -11.66 -0.17
CA THR A 3 -0.78 -12.73 -1.13
C THR A 3 -0.97 -12.21 -2.55
N SER A 4 -0.28 -12.83 -3.51
CA SER A 4 -0.25 -12.47 -4.93
C SER A 4 -1.64 -12.24 -5.55
N GLY A 5 -2.70 -12.85 -5.02
CA GLY A 5 -4.08 -12.68 -5.49
C GLY A 5 -4.67 -11.28 -5.26
N ASN A 6 -4.38 -10.64 -4.11
CA ASN A 6 -4.97 -9.33 -3.80
C ASN A 6 -4.30 -8.19 -4.58
N CYS A 7 -3.01 -8.31 -4.90
CA CYS A 7 -2.29 -7.34 -5.74
C CYS A 7 -2.92 -7.21 -7.14
N CYS A 8 -3.38 -8.32 -7.72
CA CYS A 8 -4.02 -8.32 -9.03
C CYS A 8 -5.37 -7.59 -9.07
N VAL A 9 -6.14 -7.62 -7.98
CA VAL A 9 -7.46 -6.96 -7.89
C VAL A 9 -7.33 -5.44 -7.99
N TRP A 10 -6.34 -4.87 -7.30
CA TRP A 10 -6.07 -3.42 -7.34
C TRP A 10 -5.61 -2.95 -8.72
N ARG A 11 -4.74 -3.72 -9.37
CA ARG A 11 -4.26 -3.42 -10.74
C ARG A 11 -5.39 -3.40 -11.77
N ILE A 12 -6.40 -4.25 -11.62
CA ILE A 12 -7.56 -4.27 -12.53
C ILE A 12 -8.44 -3.03 -12.35
N LYS A 13 -8.56 -2.52 -11.12
CA LYS A 13 -9.43 -1.37 -10.81
C LYS A 13 -8.78 -0.02 -11.13
N PHE A 14 -7.45 0.06 -11.07
CA PHE A 14 -6.67 1.26 -11.37
C PHE A 14 -5.46 0.91 -12.27
N PRO A 15 -5.69 0.68 -13.57
CA PRO A 15 -4.64 0.20 -14.49
C PRO A 15 -3.55 1.25 -14.76
N SER A 16 -3.80 2.52 -14.43
CA SER A 16 -2.87 3.64 -14.58
C SER A 16 -2.05 3.92 -13.31
N VAL A 17 -2.20 3.11 -12.26
CA VAL A 17 -1.47 3.27 -11.00
C VAL A 17 -0.44 2.15 -10.87
N ASP A 18 0.83 2.53 -10.89
CA ASP A 18 1.93 1.62 -10.64
C ASP A 18 2.19 1.49 -9.12
N LEU A 19 2.15 0.26 -8.64
CA LEU A 19 2.39 -0.08 -7.24
C LEU A 19 3.81 -0.63 -7.06
N HIS A 20 4.63 0.11 -6.32
CA HIS A 20 5.97 -0.31 -5.90
C HIS A 20 5.93 -0.76 -4.44
N THR A 21 6.47 -1.95 -4.17
CA THR A 21 6.56 -2.48 -2.81
C THR A 21 8.01 -2.77 -2.45
N GLU A 22 8.49 -2.14 -1.38
CA GLU A 22 9.78 -2.44 -0.78
C GLU A 22 9.53 -2.98 0.64
N VAL A 23 9.46 -4.29 0.74
CA VAL A 23 9.16 -5.01 1.98
C VAL A 23 10.27 -6.01 2.23
N SER A 24 10.93 -5.91 3.39
CA SER A 24 11.92 -6.90 3.79
C SER A 24 11.28 -8.30 3.87
N ALA A 25 11.91 -9.31 3.24
CA ALA A 25 11.42 -10.68 3.25
C ALA A 25 11.33 -11.30 4.66
N ALA A 26 12.07 -10.74 5.63
CA ALA A 26 12.04 -11.17 7.02
C ALA A 26 10.90 -10.53 7.85
N LEU A 27 10.17 -9.58 7.28
CA LEU A 27 9.13 -8.83 7.97
C LEU A 27 7.82 -9.61 7.96
N ARG A 28 7.38 -10.02 9.16
CA ARG A 28 6.05 -10.61 9.38
C ARG A 28 5.20 -9.65 10.18
N VAL A 29 4.09 -9.24 9.60
CA VAL A 29 3.04 -8.43 10.23
C VAL A 29 1.81 -9.30 10.41
N THR A 30 1.36 -9.43 11.66
CA THR A 30 0.10 -10.11 12.02
C THR A 30 -0.93 -9.04 12.33
N LEU A 31 -1.85 -8.83 11.39
CA LEU A 31 -3.00 -7.95 11.56
C LEU A 31 -4.27 -8.77 11.29
N PRO A 32 -5.42 -8.41 11.87
CA PRO A 32 -6.70 -8.93 11.41
C PRO A 32 -6.80 -8.69 9.89
N PRO A 33 -7.07 -9.72 9.07
CA PRO A 33 -6.98 -9.63 7.61
C PRO A 33 -7.78 -8.45 7.04
N VAL A 34 -8.97 -8.22 7.59
CA VAL A 34 -9.90 -7.17 7.20
C VAL A 34 -9.32 -5.77 7.42
N LEU A 35 -8.55 -5.55 8.50
CA LEU A 35 -7.98 -4.24 8.83
C LEU A 35 -6.88 -3.84 7.85
N LEU A 36 -6.00 -4.78 7.50
CA LEU A 36 -4.93 -4.50 6.54
C LEU A 36 -5.51 -4.22 5.15
N GLU A 37 -6.49 -5.01 4.73
CA GLU A 37 -7.16 -4.81 3.44
C GLU A 37 -7.90 -3.47 3.39
N GLN A 38 -8.65 -3.09 4.43
CA GLN A 38 -9.38 -1.82 4.45
C GLN A 38 -8.46 -0.60 4.52
N VAL A 39 -7.40 -0.64 5.33
CA VAL A 39 -6.48 0.49 5.43
C VAL A 39 -5.74 0.70 4.11
N LEU A 40 -5.23 -0.38 3.50
CA LEU A 40 -4.58 -0.30 2.19
C LEU A 40 -5.55 0.15 1.11
N ALA A 41 -6.77 -0.39 1.11
CA ALA A 41 -7.82 0.01 0.18
C ALA A 41 -8.07 1.52 0.23
N ASN A 42 -8.27 2.06 1.43
CA ASN A 42 -8.60 3.46 1.60
C ASN A 42 -7.46 4.37 1.14
N VAL A 43 -6.21 4.03 1.44
CA VAL A 43 -5.06 4.85 1.04
C VAL A 43 -4.85 4.81 -0.48
N ILE A 44 -4.92 3.63 -1.10
CA ILE A 44 -4.81 3.49 -2.56
C ILE A 44 -5.94 4.23 -3.26
N LEU A 45 -7.18 4.14 -2.75
CA LEU A 45 -8.32 4.86 -3.30
C LEU A 45 -8.16 6.36 -3.18
N ASN A 46 -7.75 6.87 -2.02
CA ASN A 46 -7.54 8.30 -1.79
C ASN A 46 -6.49 8.86 -2.75
N ALA A 47 -5.37 8.15 -2.92
CA ALA A 47 -4.30 8.58 -3.81
C ALA A 47 -4.71 8.52 -5.29
N ALA A 48 -5.36 7.43 -5.72
CA ALA A 48 -5.85 7.31 -7.09
C ALA A 48 -6.89 8.41 -7.43
N GLN A 49 -7.78 8.73 -6.49
CA GLN A 49 -8.75 9.83 -6.64
C GLN A 49 -8.09 11.21 -6.67
N ALA A 50 -6.99 11.39 -5.96
CA ALA A 50 -6.17 12.59 -6.03
C ALA A 50 -5.33 12.69 -7.31
N GLY A 51 -5.37 11.67 -8.18
CA GLY A 51 -4.64 11.65 -9.45
C GLY A 51 -3.23 11.06 -9.35
N ALA A 52 -2.90 10.34 -8.28
CA ALA A 52 -1.64 9.62 -8.18
C ALA A 52 -1.53 8.58 -9.29
N THR A 53 -0.35 8.47 -9.87
CA THR A 53 0.01 7.43 -10.85
C THR A 53 1.02 6.45 -10.28
N HIS A 54 1.67 6.78 -9.17
CA HIS A 54 2.67 5.96 -8.51
C HIS A 54 2.39 5.89 -7.01
N LEU A 55 2.47 4.67 -6.47
CA LEU A 55 2.37 4.40 -5.04
C LEU A 55 3.57 3.59 -4.58
N TRP A 56 4.14 3.96 -3.43
CA TRP A 56 5.22 3.23 -2.78
C TRP A 56 4.75 2.75 -1.41
N ILE A 57 4.94 1.46 -1.16
CA ILE A 57 4.74 0.86 0.16
C ILE A 57 6.11 0.43 0.68
N ILE A 58 6.56 1.07 1.74
CA ILE A 58 7.81 0.78 2.43
C ILE A 58 7.45 0.18 3.79
N ALA A 59 7.99 -0.98 4.11
CA ALA A 59 7.77 -1.61 5.41
C ALA A 59 9.07 -2.06 6.05
N GLU A 60 9.32 -1.58 7.27
CA GLU A 60 10.54 -1.84 8.02
C GLU A 60 10.25 -2.20 9.48
N ARG A 61 11.16 -2.98 10.08
CA ARG A 61 11.09 -3.27 11.51
C ARG A 61 11.72 -2.12 12.28
N ILE A 62 11.00 -1.62 13.28
CA ILE A 62 11.48 -0.62 14.24
C ILE A 62 11.57 -1.25 15.64
N GLU A 63 12.19 -0.56 16.60
CA GLU A 63 12.49 -1.10 17.95
C GLU A 63 11.30 -1.78 18.62
N ASN A 64 10.08 -1.23 18.49
CA ASN A 64 8.87 -1.75 19.14
C ASN A 64 7.78 -2.21 18.15
N GLY A 65 8.11 -2.52 16.90
CA GLY A 65 7.09 -2.96 15.96
C GLY A 65 7.49 -2.91 14.50
N VAL A 66 6.51 -2.58 13.66
CA VAL A 66 6.66 -2.46 12.22
C VAL A 66 6.15 -1.09 11.78
N SER A 67 6.99 -0.35 11.09
CA SER A 67 6.59 0.87 10.37
C SER A 67 6.13 0.46 8.98
N ILE A 68 4.97 0.94 8.56
CA ILE A 68 4.46 0.82 7.20
C ILE A 68 4.20 2.23 6.70
N VAL A 69 4.98 2.66 5.73
CA VAL A 69 4.86 3.96 5.07
C VAL A 69 4.21 3.73 3.72
N LEU A 70 3.11 4.44 3.48
CA LEU A 70 2.49 4.54 2.16
C LEU A 70 2.74 5.95 1.62
N GLN A 71 3.33 6.04 0.44
CA GLN A 71 3.57 7.29 -0.27
C GLN A 71 2.89 7.24 -1.63
N ASP A 72 2.44 8.41 -2.08
CA ASP A 72 1.89 8.62 -3.40
C ASP A 72 2.51 9.85 -4.05
N ASN A 73 2.40 9.94 -5.38
CA ASN A 73 2.88 11.08 -6.14
C ASN A 73 1.77 12.07 -6.52
N ALA A 74 0.55 11.94 -5.96
CA ALA A 74 -0.41 13.01 -6.11
C ALA A 74 0.14 14.21 -5.32
N GLY A 75 0.38 15.32 -6.01
CA GLY A 75 0.64 16.57 -5.32
C GLY A 75 -0.54 16.84 -4.38
N GLY A 76 -0.25 17.03 -3.09
CA GLY A 76 -1.22 17.52 -2.11
C GLY A 76 -1.61 18.96 -2.46
N ASN A 77 -2.28 19.14 -3.59
CA ASN A 77 -2.58 20.44 -4.15
C ASN A 77 -3.92 20.89 -3.57
N ARG A 78 -3.81 21.63 -2.46
CA ARG A 78 -4.55 22.89 -2.37
C ARG A 78 -3.73 23.99 -3.02
#